data_AF-A0A6P5RR93-F1
#
_entry.id   AF-A0A6P5RR93-F1
#
_cell.length_a   1.000
_cell.length_b   1.000
_cell.length_c   1.000
_cell.angle_alpha   90.00
_cell.angle_beta   90.00
_cell.angle_gamma   90.00
#
_symmetry.space_group_name_H-M   'P 1'
#
loop_
_entity.id
_entity.type
_entity.pdbx_description
1 polymer ?
#
loop_
_entity_poly.entity_id
_entity_poly.type
_entity_poly.pdbx_seq_one_letter_code
_entity_poly.pdbx_strand_id
1 'polypeptide(L)'
;MGCFQSKTAHLPSPDQDPPVPDPANGEELEDEQAVPAFKEFSLAELRAATNGFNSELIVSESGEKAPNVVYRGKLRNNRLVAVKRFSKQSWPDPHQFLAEAAGVGKVRHKRLVNLIGCCAEGDERLLVAEYMPNDTLSKHLFHWEKQPLPWDMRVRAAYYIAQALDHCNTENRKLYHDLNAYRVLFDE
;
A
#
# COMPACT_ATOMS: atom_id res chain seq x y z
N MET A 1 29.13 -63.42 1.98
CA MET A 1 29.74 -63.36 3.33
C MET A 1 29.31 -62.03 3.92
N GLY A 2 28.22 -61.88 4.67
CA GLY A 2 27.93 -62.39 6.02
C GLY A 2 28.09 -61.21 7.00
N CYS A 3 27.23 -60.87 7.97
CA CYS A 3 25.95 -61.38 8.47
C CYS A 3 25.19 -60.22 9.15
N PHE A 4 23.87 -60.35 9.23
CA PHE A 4 22.93 -59.50 9.95
C PHE A 4 23.11 -59.54 11.47
N GLN A 5 22.91 -58.41 12.16
CA GLN A 5 22.41 -58.39 13.53
C GLN A 5 21.36 -57.28 13.71
N SER A 6 20.19 -57.72 14.14
CA SER A 6 18.99 -56.93 14.44
C SER A 6 19.15 -56.18 15.76
N LYS A 7 18.62 -54.95 15.84
CA LYS A 7 18.25 -54.32 17.10
C LYS A 7 16.77 -53.94 17.07
N THR A 8 16.09 -54.37 18.11
CA THR A 8 14.65 -54.36 18.36
C THR A 8 14.08 -52.94 18.50
N ALA A 9 12.91 -52.73 17.92
CA ALA A 9 12.10 -51.53 18.05
C ALA A 9 11.50 -51.44 19.47
N HIS A 10 11.67 -50.30 20.12
CA HIS A 10 10.90 -49.93 21.32
C HIS A 10 9.65 -49.16 20.87
N LEU A 11 8.48 -49.77 21.04
CA LEU A 11 7.19 -49.10 20.95
C LEU A 11 6.93 -48.35 22.27
N PRO A 12 6.54 -47.06 22.25
CA PRO A 12 6.10 -46.37 23.46
C PRO A 12 4.61 -46.66 23.76
N SER A 13 4.31 -46.80 25.05
CA SER A 13 2.98 -47.05 25.63
C SER A 13 2.02 -45.85 25.46
N PRO A 14 0.68 -46.05 25.47
CA PRO A 14 -0.28 -45.04 25.01
C PRO A 14 -0.83 -44.06 26.07
N ASP A 15 -0.19 -43.91 27.23
CA ASP A 15 -0.70 -43.06 28.33
C ASP A 15 0.25 -41.90 28.68
N GLN A 16 0.57 -41.03 27.72
CA GLN A 16 1.17 -39.73 28.01
C GLN A 16 0.26 -38.61 27.49
N ASP A 17 -0.34 -37.88 28.43
CA ASP A 17 -1.06 -36.63 28.15
C ASP A 17 -0.15 -35.63 27.44
N PRO A 18 -0.67 -34.84 26.48
CA PRO A 18 0.13 -33.88 25.74
C PRO A 18 0.63 -32.77 26.67
N PRO A 19 1.84 -32.22 26.42
CA PRO A 19 2.35 -31.12 27.23
C PRO A 19 1.48 -29.88 27.06
N VAL A 20 1.07 -29.30 28.19
CA VAL A 20 0.35 -28.03 28.26
C VAL A 20 1.25 -26.92 27.72
N PRO A 21 0.79 -26.06 26.79
CA PRO A 21 1.59 -24.93 26.34
C PRO A 21 1.64 -23.85 27.43
N ASP A 22 2.85 -23.41 27.75
CA ASP A 22 3.14 -22.27 28.65
C ASP A 22 2.42 -20.99 28.16
N PRO A 23 1.71 -20.25 29.03
CA PRO A 23 0.95 -19.07 28.64
C PRO A 23 1.80 -17.78 28.61
N ALA A 24 3.11 -17.88 28.39
CA ALA A 24 4.03 -16.75 28.50
C ALA A 24 4.96 -16.68 27.28
N ASN A 25 4.41 -16.30 26.12
CA ASN A 25 5.07 -15.46 25.12
C ASN A 25 4.15 -15.34 23.90
N GLY A 26 3.18 -14.44 24.00
CA GLY A 26 2.63 -13.75 22.84
C GLY A 26 3.09 -12.30 22.93
N GLU A 27 4.37 -12.05 22.70
CA GLU A 27 4.77 -10.71 22.26
C GLU A 27 4.05 -10.52 20.92
N GLU A 28 2.91 -9.81 20.97
CA GLU A 28 2.35 -9.17 19.81
C GLU A 28 3.47 -8.27 19.26
N LEU A 29 4.21 -8.78 18.28
CA LEU A 29 4.95 -7.96 17.35
C LEU A 29 3.90 -7.11 16.66
N GLU A 30 3.56 -5.96 17.26
CA GLU A 30 2.83 -4.91 16.58
C GLU A 30 3.61 -4.61 15.29
N ASP A 31 3.05 -5.06 14.17
CA ASP A 31 3.57 -4.80 12.84
C ASP A 31 3.57 -3.28 12.63
N GLU A 32 4.71 -2.63 12.90
CA GLU A 32 4.90 -1.19 12.72
C GLU A 32 4.61 -0.73 11.27
N GLN A 33 4.50 -1.68 10.32
CA GLN A 33 4.14 -1.46 8.93
C GLN A 33 2.70 -1.83 8.55
N ALA A 34 1.83 -2.22 9.48
CA ALA A 34 0.45 -2.54 9.14
C ALA A 34 -0.30 -1.33 8.54
N VAL A 35 -0.93 -1.57 7.38
CA VAL A 35 -1.79 -0.58 6.71
C VAL A 35 -2.93 -0.21 7.66
N PRO A 36 -3.10 1.07 8.02
CA PRO A 36 -4.15 1.48 8.95
C PRO A 36 -5.54 1.26 8.35
N ALA A 37 -6.52 1.14 9.25
CA ALA A 37 -7.92 1.22 8.86
C ALA A 37 -8.21 2.53 8.13
N PHE A 38 -9.06 2.44 7.10
CA PHE A 38 -9.51 3.61 6.36
C PHE A 38 -10.23 4.58 7.30
N LYS A 39 -9.89 5.87 7.25
CA LYS A 39 -10.55 6.91 8.05
C LYS A 39 -10.70 8.23 7.30
N GLU A 40 -11.56 9.08 7.81
CA GLU A 40 -11.65 10.47 7.39
C GLU A 40 -10.61 11.32 8.16
N PHE A 41 -9.89 12.15 7.42
CA PHE A 41 -8.91 13.10 7.93
C PHE A 41 -9.51 14.50 7.89
N SER A 42 -9.16 15.35 8.87
CA SER A 42 -9.52 16.76 8.78
C SER A 42 -8.65 17.51 7.78
N LEU A 43 -9.17 18.57 7.18
CA LEU A 43 -8.39 19.42 6.29
C LEU A 43 -7.23 20.09 7.03
N ALA A 44 -7.43 20.43 8.30
CA ALA A 44 -6.38 20.97 9.15
C ALA A 44 -5.21 19.99 9.33
N GLU A 45 -5.50 18.70 9.53
CA GLU A 45 -4.49 17.65 9.63
C GLU A 45 -3.70 17.51 8.33
N LEU A 46 -4.38 17.46 7.19
CA LEU A 46 -3.71 17.29 5.89
C LEU A 46 -2.94 18.55 5.45
N ARG A 47 -3.42 19.75 5.81
CA ARG A 47 -2.66 20.99 5.64
C ARG A 47 -1.39 20.97 6.47
N ALA A 48 -1.46 20.58 7.74
CA ALA A 48 -0.27 20.46 8.57
C ALA A 48 0.72 19.42 8.01
N ALA A 49 0.21 18.27 7.56
CA ALA A 49 1.04 17.20 7.01
C ALA A 49 1.77 17.58 5.72
N THR A 50 1.22 18.52 4.94
CA THR A 50 1.75 18.96 3.64
C THR A 50 2.32 20.38 3.68
N ASN A 51 2.54 20.94 4.87
CA ASN A 51 3.02 22.31 5.06
C ASN A 51 2.19 23.34 4.26
N GLY A 52 0.86 23.22 4.31
CA GLY A 52 -0.07 24.09 3.58
C GLY A 52 -0.18 23.76 2.10
N PHE A 53 -0.01 22.50 1.69
CA PHE A 53 0.09 22.09 0.28
C PHE A 53 1.26 22.77 -0.46
N ASN A 54 2.43 22.80 0.18
CA ASN A 54 3.63 23.40 -0.38
C ASN A 54 4.01 22.73 -1.72
N SER A 55 4.30 23.55 -2.73
CA SER A 55 4.66 23.10 -4.08
C SER A 55 5.96 22.28 -4.14
N GLU A 56 6.89 22.49 -3.20
CA GLU A 56 8.12 21.69 -3.06
C GLU A 56 7.83 20.24 -2.63
N LEU A 57 6.64 19.97 -2.09
CA LEU A 57 6.22 18.63 -1.69
C LEU A 57 5.40 17.92 -2.79
N ILE A 58 5.26 18.50 -3.98
CA ILE A 58 4.57 17.85 -5.09
C ILE A 58 5.42 16.70 -5.62
N VAL A 59 4.81 15.51 -5.71
CA VAL A 59 5.43 14.28 -6.23
C VAL A 59 4.79 13.79 -7.53
N SER A 60 3.67 14.39 -7.95
CA SER A 60 3.09 14.14 -9.27
C SER A 60 3.82 14.91 -10.37
N GLU A 61 4.07 14.27 -11.51
CA GLU A 61 4.86 14.86 -12.61
C GLU A 61 4.24 16.10 -13.25
N SER A 62 2.91 16.21 -13.25
CA SER A 62 2.20 17.31 -13.92
C SER A 62 2.31 18.65 -13.18
N GLY A 63 2.96 18.69 -12.01
CA GLY A 63 3.16 19.90 -11.21
C GLY A 63 1.84 20.51 -10.69
N GLU A 64 1.92 21.74 -10.17
CA GLU A 64 0.80 22.41 -9.49
C GLU A 64 -0.39 22.74 -10.40
N LYS A 65 -0.16 22.92 -11.70
CA LYS A 65 -1.20 23.31 -12.67
C LYS A 65 -2.08 22.14 -13.13
N ALA A 66 -1.79 20.93 -12.65
CA ALA A 66 -2.54 19.75 -13.00
C ALA A 66 -3.93 19.76 -12.34
N PRO A 67 -4.96 19.17 -12.97
CA PRO A 67 -6.28 19.04 -12.36
C PRO A 67 -6.26 18.16 -11.09
N ASN A 68 -5.23 17.31 -10.94
CA ASN A 68 -5.02 16.46 -9.77
C ASN A 68 -3.54 16.52 -9.39
N VAL A 69 -3.25 16.99 -8.19
CA VAL A 69 -1.88 17.14 -7.68
C VAL A 69 -1.66 16.16 -6.54
N VAL A 70 -0.51 15.49 -6.50
CA VAL A 70 -0.15 14.59 -5.40
C VAL A 70 0.97 15.22 -4.59
N TYR A 71 0.76 15.35 -3.29
CA TYR A 71 1.73 15.88 -2.34
C TYR A 71 2.28 14.76 -1.46
N ARG A 72 3.58 14.80 -1.18
CA ARG A 72 4.16 14.08 -0.04
C ARG A 72 3.73 14.78 1.25
N GLY A 73 3.22 14.00 2.19
CA GLY A 73 2.86 14.47 3.52
C GLY A 73 3.51 13.65 4.62
N LYS A 74 3.60 14.24 5.81
CA LYS A 74 4.01 13.55 7.04
C LYS A 74 2.98 13.78 8.13
N LEU A 75 2.27 12.72 8.53
CA LEU A 75 1.28 12.77 9.60
C LEU A 75 1.96 12.97 10.98
N ARG A 76 1.17 13.32 12.00
CA ARG A 76 1.66 13.55 13.38
C ARG A 76 2.38 12.34 13.99
N ASN A 77 1.97 11.14 13.62
CA ASN A 77 2.60 9.88 14.02
C ASN A 77 3.83 9.53 13.18
N ASN A 78 4.43 10.50 12.48
CA ASN A 78 5.56 10.35 11.56
C ASN A 78 5.32 9.51 10.30
N ARG A 79 4.12 8.94 10.09
CA ARG A 79 3.80 8.18 8.89
C ARG A 79 3.83 9.07 7.64
N LEU A 80 4.60 8.64 6.64
CA LEU A 80 4.62 9.27 5.33
C LEU A 80 3.38 8.88 4.53
N VAL A 81 2.80 9.85 3.83
CA VAL A 81 1.58 9.68 3.05
C VAL A 81 1.67 10.38 1.70
N ALA A 82 0.94 9.87 0.72
CA ALA A 82 0.65 10.58 -0.52
C ALA A 82 -0.75 11.20 -0.43
N VAL A 83 -0.86 12.52 -0.54
CA VAL A 83 -2.12 13.25 -0.50
C VAL A 83 -2.46 13.69 -1.92
N LYS A 84 -3.40 13.00 -2.56
CA LYS A 84 -3.92 13.39 -3.87
C LYS A 84 -5.05 14.39 -3.71
N ARG A 85 -4.82 15.61 -4.17
CA ARG A 85 -5.78 16.72 -4.17
C ARG A 85 -6.43 16.85 -5.53
N PHE A 86 -7.75 16.71 -5.56
CA PHE A 86 -8.55 16.83 -6.78
C PHE A 86 -9.02 18.27 -6.96
N SER A 87 -9.21 18.69 -8.22
CA SER A 87 -9.95 19.93 -8.49
C SER A 87 -11.40 19.81 -8.02
N LYS A 88 -11.98 20.94 -7.59
CA LYS A 88 -13.38 21.02 -7.14
C LYS A 88 -14.36 20.46 -8.17
N GLN A 89 -14.09 20.65 -9.46
CA GLN A 89 -14.95 20.20 -10.56
C GLN A 89 -14.93 18.67 -10.75
N SER A 90 -13.89 17.98 -10.27
CA SER A 90 -13.77 16.52 -10.42
C SER A 90 -14.76 15.76 -9.53
N TRP A 91 -15.07 16.30 -8.34
CA TRP A 91 -15.93 15.67 -7.34
C TRP A 91 -16.82 16.71 -6.64
N PRO A 92 -17.84 17.24 -7.35
CA PRO A 92 -18.70 18.30 -6.79
C PRO A 92 -19.47 17.81 -5.56
N ASP A 93 -19.98 16.57 -5.60
CA ASP A 93 -20.71 15.97 -4.47
C ASP A 93 -19.74 15.33 -3.45
N PRO A 94 -19.64 15.88 -2.22
CA PRO A 94 -18.79 15.31 -1.17
C PRO A 94 -19.25 13.92 -0.73
N HIS A 95 -20.55 13.63 -0.72
CA HIS A 95 -21.06 12.33 -0.28
C HIS A 95 -20.71 11.22 -1.27
N GLN A 96 -20.82 11.52 -2.57
CA GLN A 96 -20.39 10.59 -3.61
C GLN A 96 -18.89 10.31 -3.53
N PHE A 97 -18.08 11.35 -3.29
CA PHE A 97 -16.63 11.20 -3.11
C PHE A 97 -16.29 10.33 -1.90
N LEU A 98 -16.90 10.59 -0.73
CA LEU A 98 -16.68 9.81 0.50
C LEU A 98 -17.10 8.34 0.30
N ALA A 99 -18.24 8.09 -0.33
CA ALA A 99 -18.71 6.74 -0.60
C ALA A 99 -17.74 5.96 -1.51
N GLU A 100 -17.27 6.59 -2.58
CA GLU A 100 -16.31 5.96 -3.50
C GLU A 100 -14.95 5.74 -2.81
N ALA A 101 -14.45 6.75 -2.09
CA ALA A 101 -13.20 6.66 -1.34
C ALA A 101 -13.24 5.55 -0.29
N ALA A 102 -14.32 5.44 0.48
CA ALA A 102 -14.51 4.37 1.46
C ALA A 102 -14.59 3.00 0.77
N GLY A 103 -15.24 2.93 -0.39
CA GLY A 103 -15.30 1.71 -1.17
C GLY A 103 -13.92 1.26 -1.68
N VAL A 104 -13.07 2.18 -2.15
CA VAL A 104 -11.68 1.87 -2.55
C VAL A 104 -10.84 1.54 -1.30
N GLY A 105 -11.12 2.22 -0.19
CA GLY A 105 -10.52 2.00 1.12
C GLY A 105 -10.78 0.63 1.74
N LYS A 106 -11.69 -0.18 1.18
CA LYS A 106 -11.89 -1.58 1.61
C LYS A 106 -10.94 -2.56 0.94
N VAL A 107 -10.43 -2.22 -0.24
CA VAL A 107 -9.50 -3.08 -0.97
C VAL A 107 -8.11 -2.92 -0.38
N ARG A 108 -7.52 -4.05 0.00
CA ARG A 108 -6.25 -4.11 0.75
C ARG A 108 -5.37 -5.24 0.24
N HIS A 109 -4.19 -4.89 -0.25
CA HIS A 109 -3.23 -5.88 -0.74
C HIS A 109 -1.81 -5.34 -0.72
N LYS A 110 -0.84 -6.21 -0.45
CA LYS A 110 0.60 -5.90 -0.44
C LYS A 110 1.19 -5.48 -1.80
N ARG A 111 0.40 -5.58 -2.88
CA ARG A 111 0.77 -5.14 -4.25
C ARG A 111 -0.02 -3.92 -4.72
N LEU A 112 -0.77 -3.30 -3.81
CA LEU A 112 -1.46 -2.04 -4.06
C LEU A 112 -0.83 -0.97 -3.18
N VAL A 113 -0.85 0.27 -3.68
CA VAL A 113 -0.69 1.42 -2.80
C VAL A 113 -2.03 1.61 -2.12
N ASN A 114 -2.11 1.22 -0.84
CA ASN A 114 -3.38 1.16 -0.14
C ASN A 114 -3.87 2.56 0.20
N LEU A 115 -5.17 2.79 -0.01
CA LEU A 115 -5.83 4.03 0.34
C LEU A 115 -6.15 4.04 1.84
N ILE A 116 -5.45 4.85 2.61
CA ILE A 116 -5.58 4.91 4.08
C ILE A 116 -6.65 5.89 4.56
N GLY A 117 -7.15 6.77 3.70
CA GLY A 117 -8.24 7.67 4.06
C GLY A 117 -8.58 8.71 3.02
N CYS A 118 -9.43 9.66 3.43
CA CYS A 118 -9.86 10.77 2.59
C CYS A 118 -10.24 12.01 3.41
N CYS A 119 -10.49 13.14 2.73
CA CYS A 119 -11.07 14.36 3.30
C CYS A 119 -11.99 15.01 2.28
N ALA A 120 -13.17 15.45 2.72
CA ALA A 120 -14.18 16.14 1.92
C ALA A 120 -14.65 17.47 2.54
N GLU A 121 -13.86 18.08 3.43
CA GLU A 121 -14.21 19.32 4.11
C GLU A 121 -14.25 20.53 3.16
N GLY A 122 -15.37 21.26 3.16
CA GLY A 122 -15.56 22.42 2.30
C GLY A 122 -15.45 22.07 0.82
N ASP A 123 -14.59 22.81 0.11
CA ASP A 123 -14.33 22.65 -1.32
C ASP A 123 -13.22 21.62 -1.63
N GLU A 124 -12.62 21.01 -0.62
CA GLU A 124 -11.50 20.08 -0.80
C GLU A 124 -11.99 18.65 -1.00
N ARG A 125 -11.30 17.92 -1.89
CA ARG A 125 -11.48 16.49 -2.12
C ARG A 125 -10.10 15.88 -2.15
N LEU A 126 -9.75 15.16 -1.09
CA LEU A 126 -8.41 14.64 -0.88
C LEU A 126 -8.46 13.13 -0.65
N LEU A 127 -7.62 12.38 -1.35
CA LEU A 127 -7.34 10.98 -1.03
C LEU A 127 -5.98 10.89 -0.34
N VAL A 128 -5.90 10.05 0.68
CA VAL A 128 -4.68 9.81 1.45
C VAL A 128 -4.29 8.36 1.27
N ALA A 129 -3.11 8.11 0.71
CA ALA A 129 -2.58 6.77 0.46
C ALA A 129 -1.21 6.61 1.11
N GLU A 130 -0.73 5.36 1.15
CA GLU A 130 0.66 5.07 1.49
C GLU A 130 1.63 5.85 0.58
N TYR A 131 2.75 6.29 1.15
CA TYR A 131 3.80 6.93 0.37
C TYR A 131 4.78 5.88 -0.15
N MET A 132 5.12 5.97 -1.43
CA MET A 132 6.06 5.09 -2.12
C MET A 132 7.35 5.86 -2.40
N PRO A 133 8.44 5.63 -1.65
CA PRO A 133 9.62 6.51 -1.68
C PRO A 133 10.51 6.28 -2.89
N ASN A 134 10.43 5.12 -3.54
CA ASN A 134 11.35 4.73 -4.61
C ASN A 134 10.79 5.02 -6.02
N ASP A 135 10.01 6.10 -6.17
CA ASP A 135 9.52 6.63 -7.46
C ASP A 135 8.65 5.66 -8.29
N THR A 136 8.38 6.04 -9.54
CA THR A 136 7.55 5.32 -10.51
C THR A 136 8.36 4.38 -11.40
N LEU A 137 7.71 3.38 -11.98
CA LEU A 137 8.28 2.58 -13.08
C LEU A 137 8.67 3.46 -14.27
N SER A 138 7.94 4.54 -14.54
CA SER A 138 8.31 5.48 -15.61
C SER A 138 9.70 6.08 -15.38
N LYS A 139 10.02 6.50 -14.15
CA LYS A 139 11.35 7.01 -13.81
C LYS A 139 12.42 5.96 -14.06
N HIS A 140 12.22 4.75 -13.54
CA HIS A 140 13.22 3.68 -13.64
C HIS A 140 13.35 3.06 -15.04
N LEU A 141 12.29 3.05 -15.84
CA LEU A 141 12.27 2.40 -17.15
C LEU A 141 12.65 3.36 -18.29
N PHE A 142 12.20 4.62 -18.23
CA PHE A 142 12.35 5.58 -19.33
C PHE A 142 13.30 6.74 -19.01
N HIS A 143 13.51 7.07 -17.73
CA HIS A 143 14.28 8.24 -17.30
C HIS A 143 15.42 7.85 -16.33
N TRP A 144 16.01 6.67 -16.52
CA TRP A 144 17.09 6.16 -15.66
C TRP A 144 18.38 6.96 -15.84
N GLU A 145 19.12 7.19 -14.76
CA GLU A 145 20.36 7.97 -14.80
C GLU A 145 21.62 7.10 -14.98
N LYS A 146 21.73 6.01 -14.20
CA LYS A 146 22.97 5.21 -14.13
C LYS A 146 22.94 3.96 -14.99
N GLN A 147 21.87 3.18 -14.86
CA GLN A 147 21.71 1.92 -15.58
C GLN A 147 20.24 1.64 -15.91
N PRO A 148 19.96 0.95 -17.02
CA PRO A 148 18.61 0.51 -17.33
C PRO A 148 18.05 -0.40 -16.23
N LEU A 149 16.73 -0.37 -16.02
CA LEU A 149 16.06 -1.30 -15.12
C LEU A 149 16.39 -2.76 -15.52
N PRO A 150 16.97 -3.58 -14.61
CA PRO A 150 17.31 -4.97 -14.89
C PRO A 150 16.11 -5.81 -15.36
N TRP A 151 16.36 -6.82 -16.19
CA TRP A 151 15.29 -7.63 -16.80
C TRP A 151 14.45 -8.37 -15.75
N ASP A 152 15.09 -8.94 -14.74
CA ASP A 152 14.43 -9.60 -13.62
C ASP A 152 13.49 -8.65 -12.86
N MET A 153 13.88 -7.39 -12.70
CA MET A 153 13.03 -6.35 -12.10
C MET A 153 11.82 -6.00 -12.98
N ARG A 154 11.97 -5.99 -14.31
CA ARG A 154 10.84 -5.77 -15.24
C ARG A 154 9.82 -6.90 -15.15
N VAL A 155 10.30 -8.15 -15.15
CA VAL A 155 9.44 -9.33 -15.02
C VAL A 155 8.77 -9.35 -13.65
N ARG A 156 9.49 -8.99 -12.58
CA ARG A 156 8.93 -8.86 -11.23
C ARG A 156 7.84 -7.80 -11.16
N ALA A 157 8.05 -6.63 -11.76
CA ALA A 157 7.02 -5.59 -11.84
C ALA A 157 5.76 -6.10 -12.56
N ALA A 158 5.91 -6.73 -13.73
CA ALA A 158 4.79 -7.30 -14.47
C ALA A 158 4.01 -8.35 -13.65
N TYR A 159 4.74 -9.25 -12.97
CA TYR A 159 4.14 -10.26 -12.10
C TYR A 159 3.36 -9.64 -10.93
N TYR A 160 3.92 -8.66 -10.24
CA TYR A 160 3.26 -8.02 -9.11
C TYR A 160 2.08 -7.13 -9.51
N ILE A 161 2.14 -6.49 -10.69
CA ILE A 161 0.99 -5.79 -11.28
C ILE A 161 -0.14 -6.79 -11.57
N ALA A 162 0.18 -7.95 -12.16
CA ALA A 162 -0.83 -8.98 -12.43
C ALA A 162 -1.49 -9.47 -11.13
N GLN A 163 -0.72 -9.70 -10.06
CA GLN A 163 -1.26 -10.04 -8.74
C GLN A 163 -2.17 -8.94 -8.16
N ALA A 164 -1.80 -7.67 -8.32
CA ALA A 164 -2.60 -6.55 -7.87
C ALA A 164 -3.95 -6.46 -8.60
N LEU A 165 -3.93 -6.65 -9.93
CA LEU A 165 -5.13 -6.64 -10.76
C LEU A 165 -6.04 -7.83 -10.49
N ASP A 166 -5.48 -9.02 -10.28
CA ASP A 166 -6.24 -10.21 -9.91
C ASP A 166 -6.96 -10.01 -8.57
N HIS A 167 -6.25 -9.48 -7.56
CA HIS A 167 -6.86 -9.14 -6.28
C HIS A 167 -8.00 -8.11 -6.43
N CYS A 168 -7.78 -7.03 -7.19
CA CYS A 168 -8.84 -6.06 -7.47
C CYS A 168 -10.06 -6.70 -8.13
N ASN A 169 -9.86 -7.65 -9.06
CA ASN A 169 -10.94 -8.38 -9.70
C ASN A 169 -11.73 -9.24 -8.70
N THR A 170 -11.06 -9.94 -7.78
CA THR A 170 -11.69 -10.71 -6.69
C THR A 170 -12.52 -9.82 -5.76
N GLU A 171 -12.02 -8.62 -5.45
CA GLU A 171 -12.72 -7.60 -4.65
C GLU A 171 -13.79 -6.81 -5.44
N ASN A 172 -14.17 -7.31 -6.64
CA ASN A 172 -15.15 -6.69 -7.54
C ASN A 172 -14.81 -5.24 -7.96
N ARG A 173 -13.53 -4.86 -7.91
CA ARG A 173 -12.96 -3.61 -8.45
C ARG A 173 -12.32 -3.85 -9.82
N LYS A 174 -13.17 -4.14 -10.80
CA LYS A 174 -12.74 -4.57 -12.15
C LYS A 174 -12.24 -3.45 -13.06
N LEU A 175 -12.53 -2.19 -12.73
CA LEU A 175 -12.13 -1.04 -13.52
C LEU A 175 -10.89 -0.40 -12.90
N TYR A 176 -9.80 -0.40 -13.66
CA TYR A 176 -8.62 0.41 -13.36
C TYR A 176 -8.46 1.45 -14.47
N HIS A 177 -8.61 2.72 -14.12
CA HIS A 177 -8.50 3.81 -15.08
C HIS A 177 -7.03 4.17 -15.31
N ASP A 178 -6.62 4.22 -16.57
CA ASP A 178 -5.31 4.75 -16.99
C ASP A 178 -4.11 4.00 -16.36
N LEU A 179 -4.11 2.66 -16.44
CA LEU A 179 -2.94 1.86 -16.05
C LEU A 179 -1.79 2.12 -17.02
N ASN A 180 -0.73 2.75 -16.51
CA ASN A 180 0.50 3.05 -17.25
C ASN A 180 1.71 3.06 -16.29
N ALA A 181 2.92 3.30 -16.80
CA ALA A 181 4.16 3.24 -16.01
C ALA A 181 4.24 4.28 -14.87
N TYR A 182 3.43 5.35 -14.89
CA TYR A 182 3.34 6.31 -13.79
C TYR A 182 2.49 5.82 -12.62
N ARG A 183 1.69 4.78 -12.82
CA ARG A 183 0.81 4.18 -11.78
C ARG A 183 1.45 2.98 -11.07
N VAL A 184 2.63 2.57 -11.52
CA VAL A 184 3.42 1.53 -10.88
C VAL A 184 4.47 2.24 -10.02
N LEU A 185 4.41 2.01 -8.73
CA LEU A 185 5.25 2.69 -7.73
C LEU A 185 6.09 1.64 -6.98
N PHE A 186 7.26 2.06 -6.50
CA PHE A 186 8.13 1.21 -5.71
C PHE A 186 8.07 1.62 -4.23
N ASP A 187 7.77 0.64 -3.40
CA ASP A 187 7.90 0.67 -1.94
C ASP A 187 9.38 0.69 -1.51
N GLU A 188 9.64 0.59 -0.20
CA GLU A 188 10.97 0.61 0.42
C GLU A 188 11.91 -0.53 -0.04
#